data_AF-A0A432MDZ3-F1
#
_entry.id   AF-A0A432MDZ3-F1
#
_cell.length_a   1.000
_cell.length_b   1.000
_cell.length_c   1.000
_cell.angle_alpha   90.00
_cell.angle_beta   90.00
_cell.angle_gamma   90.00
#
_symmetry.space_group_name_H-M   'P 1'
#
loop_
_entity.id
_entity.type
_entity.pdbx_description
1 polymer ?
#
loop_
_entity_poly.entity_id
_entity_poly.type
_entity_poly.pdbx_seq_one_letter_code
_entity_poly.pdbx_strand_id
1 'polypeptide(L)'
;MTTENGPYHGPAASRLTVYVEANGGKLRLAAQDIQNQDAPHGLTQGPIRGGYNGTFFDSEHVLFDDDDWHCVEALFRLNSLDPDGEAPRADGIVRGWFDGELVVDRSDVVLRSADYPEMKFNQFLLAPYFGPGLLPHEQSLWIDDLVVATGNPGPELASPDAETAGEANSPGTPPPGS
;
A
#
# COMPACT_ATOMS: atom_id res chain seq x y z
N MET A 1 -8.63 2.25 12.39
CA MET A 1 -8.13 3.63 12.16
C MET A 1 -7.19 4.03 13.28
N THR A 2 -6.18 4.84 12.98
CA THR A 2 -5.16 5.24 13.97
C THR A 2 -5.72 6.12 15.09
N THR A 3 -4.94 6.29 16.16
CA THR A 3 -5.23 7.23 17.26
C THR A 3 -5.25 8.70 16.81
N GLU A 4 -4.77 9.02 15.61
CA GLU A 4 -4.78 10.37 15.05
C GLU A 4 -6.05 10.69 14.25
N ASN A 5 -6.91 9.68 13.99
CA ASN A 5 -8.14 9.85 13.22
C ASN A 5 -9.38 9.81 14.14
N GLY A 6 -10.40 10.62 13.81
CA GLY A 6 -11.72 10.54 14.45
C GLY A 6 -12.46 9.21 14.22
N PRO A 7 -13.52 8.94 15.01
CA PRO A 7 -14.15 7.61 15.13
C PRO A 7 -14.90 7.10 13.89
N TYR A 8 -15.24 7.97 12.93
CA TYR A 8 -16.02 7.61 11.73
C TYR A 8 -15.22 7.73 10.43
N HIS A 9 -13.91 7.86 10.52
CA HIS A 9 -13.09 7.96 9.33
C HIS A 9 -12.84 6.58 8.70
N GLY A 10 -13.00 6.50 7.38
CA GLY A 10 -12.55 5.34 6.62
C GLY A 10 -11.06 5.43 6.29
N PRO A 11 -10.45 4.36 5.77
CA PRO A 11 -9.02 4.34 5.45
C PRO A 11 -8.58 5.44 4.47
N ALA A 12 -9.44 5.80 3.51
CA ALA A 12 -9.16 6.90 2.58
C ALA A 12 -9.07 8.25 3.32
N ALA A 13 -9.87 8.42 4.38
CA ALA A 13 -9.86 9.56 5.28
C ALA A 13 -8.84 9.37 6.42
N SER A 14 -7.57 9.20 6.09
CA SER A 14 -6.49 9.02 7.08
C SER A 14 -5.38 10.07 6.95
N ARG A 15 -4.34 9.98 7.79
CA ARG A 15 -3.11 10.79 7.69
C ARG A 15 -1.96 9.86 7.29
N LEU A 16 -1.86 9.57 6.00
CA LEU A 16 -0.84 8.71 5.37
C LEU A 16 -1.00 7.20 5.67
N THR A 17 -2.17 6.64 5.36
CA THR A 17 -2.32 5.17 5.26
C THR A 17 -1.77 4.71 3.92
N VAL A 18 -0.89 3.70 3.97
CA VAL A 18 -0.42 3.03 2.75
C VAL A 18 -1.24 1.77 2.47
N TYR A 19 -1.50 1.54 1.18
CA TYR A 19 -2.27 0.44 0.65
C TYR A 19 -1.38 -0.44 -0.21
N VAL A 20 -1.50 -1.74 0.00
CA VAL A 20 -0.96 -2.78 -0.88
C VAL A 20 -2.12 -3.71 -1.17
N GLU A 21 -2.60 -3.74 -2.42
CA GLU A 21 -3.83 -4.42 -2.78
C GLU A 21 -3.69 -5.19 -4.09
N ALA A 22 -4.28 -6.39 -4.13
CA ALA A 22 -4.73 -6.98 -5.38
C ALA A 22 -6.06 -6.33 -5.77
N ASN A 23 -6.08 -5.56 -6.87
CA ASN A 23 -7.23 -4.79 -7.32
C ASN A 23 -7.47 -5.02 -8.81
N GLY A 24 -8.58 -5.70 -9.16
CA GLY A 24 -8.90 -6.02 -10.56
C GLY A 24 -7.80 -6.84 -11.26
N GLY A 25 -7.13 -7.72 -10.50
CA GLY A 25 -6.01 -8.52 -10.99
C GLY A 25 -4.66 -7.80 -11.02
N LYS A 26 -4.58 -6.52 -10.64
CA LYS A 26 -3.34 -5.73 -10.62
C LYS A 26 -2.79 -5.54 -9.21
N LEU A 27 -1.47 -5.36 -9.09
CA LEU A 27 -0.88 -4.85 -7.85
C LEU A 27 -1.09 -3.34 -7.78
N ARG A 28 -1.83 -2.88 -6.79
CA ARG A 28 -2.06 -1.47 -6.49
C ARG A 28 -1.32 -1.06 -5.24
N LEU A 29 -0.51 -0.01 -5.37
CA LEU A 29 0.12 0.70 -4.27
C LEU A 29 -0.49 2.09 -4.16
N ALA A 30 -0.76 2.54 -2.95
CA ALA A 30 -1.29 3.88 -2.71
C ALA A 30 -0.84 4.44 -1.37
N ALA A 31 -0.85 5.76 -1.27
CA ALA A 31 -0.92 6.45 0.00
C ALA A 31 -2.17 7.34 -0.02
N GLN A 32 -2.97 7.28 1.04
CA GLN A 32 -4.11 8.18 1.21
C GLN A 32 -3.86 9.06 2.42
N ASP A 33 -4.06 10.36 2.26
CA ASP A 33 -4.00 11.32 3.36
C ASP A 33 -5.06 12.43 3.23
N ILE A 34 -6.21 12.15 2.59
CA ILE A 34 -7.24 13.15 2.24
C ILE A 34 -7.76 13.98 3.44
N GLN A 35 -7.55 13.53 4.69
CA GLN A 35 -7.84 14.37 5.86
C GLN A 35 -7.02 15.65 5.91
N ASN A 36 -5.84 15.64 5.30
CA ASN A 36 -5.00 16.83 5.19
C ASN A 36 -5.71 17.92 4.39
N GLN A 37 -6.55 17.55 3.40
CA GLN A 37 -7.30 18.49 2.56
C GLN A 37 -8.07 19.56 3.36
N ASP A 38 -8.75 19.13 4.42
CA ASP A 38 -9.65 19.97 5.21
C ASP A 38 -9.10 20.28 6.62
N ALA A 39 -7.88 19.82 6.93
CA ALA A 39 -7.27 20.02 8.23
C ALA A 39 -6.75 21.47 8.37
N PRO A 40 -6.86 22.09 9.57
CA PRO A 40 -6.34 23.44 9.77
C PRO A 40 -4.82 23.49 9.54
N HIS A 41 -4.40 24.12 8.45
CA HIS A 41 -2.99 24.36 8.10
C HIS A 41 -2.71 25.88 8.09
N GLY A 42 -2.84 26.50 9.27
CA GLY A 42 -2.66 27.94 9.47
C GLY A 42 -3.77 28.81 8.85
N LEU A 43 -4.27 29.80 9.60
CA LEU A 43 -5.43 30.63 9.20
C LEU A 43 -5.18 31.55 7.96
N THR A 44 -3.97 31.53 7.39
CA THR A 44 -3.53 32.49 6.35
C THR A 44 -2.76 31.86 5.18
N GLN A 45 -2.63 30.52 5.09
CA GLN A 45 -1.62 29.90 4.21
C GLN A 45 -2.07 29.50 2.79
N GLY A 46 -3.32 29.74 2.39
CA GLY A 46 -3.77 29.34 1.04
C GLY A 46 -3.90 27.82 0.88
N PRO A 47 -3.90 27.25 -0.35
CA PRO A 47 -3.97 25.80 -0.58
C PRO A 47 -2.78 25.04 0.02
N ILE A 48 -2.98 23.76 0.37
CA ILE A 48 -1.91 22.88 0.90
C ILE A 48 -0.72 22.82 -0.05
N ARG A 49 0.48 23.04 0.49
CA ARG A 49 1.73 23.06 -0.26
C ARG A 49 2.18 21.64 -0.61
N GLY A 50 2.05 21.29 -1.88
CA GLY A 50 2.31 19.94 -2.39
C GLY A 50 1.10 19.00 -2.38
N GLY A 51 -0.09 19.52 -2.02
CA GLY A 51 -1.34 18.76 -2.06
C GLY A 51 -1.46 17.68 -1.00
N TYR A 52 -2.47 16.83 -1.19
CA TYR A 52 -2.72 15.61 -0.44
C TYR A 52 -2.65 14.43 -1.44
N ASN A 53 -2.30 13.27 -0.94
CA ASN A 53 -2.25 12.00 -1.61
C ASN A 53 -3.61 11.29 -1.68
N GLY A 54 -3.92 10.89 -2.90
CA GLY A 54 -4.99 9.96 -3.24
C GLY A 54 -4.64 9.19 -4.52
N THR A 55 -3.35 9.15 -4.87
CA THR A 55 -2.88 8.59 -6.14
C THR A 55 -2.70 7.08 -6.01
N PHE A 56 -3.20 6.37 -7.02
CA PHE A 56 -2.99 4.94 -7.17
C PHE A 56 -1.86 4.67 -8.16
N PHE A 57 -0.97 3.76 -7.78
CA PHE A 57 0.12 3.26 -8.59
C PHE A 57 -0.14 1.78 -8.87
N ASP A 58 -0.70 1.50 -10.03
CA ASP A 58 -1.04 0.14 -10.45
C ASP A 58 0.08 -0.45 -11.29
N SER A 59 0.27 -1.77 -11.22
CA SER A 59 1.04 -2.51 -12.20
C SER A 59 0.49 -2.27 -13.61
N GLU A 60 1.37 -2.21 -14.60
CA GLU A 60 0.98 -2.01 -15.99
C GLU A 60 0.07 -3.15 -16.47
N HIS A 61 0.45 -4.38 -16.14
CA HIS A 61 -0.26 -5.60 -16.50
C HIS A 61 -1.06 -6.18 -15.33
N VAL A 62 -2.01 -7.06 -15.67
CA VAL A 62 -2.65 -7.97 -14.72
C VAL A 62 -1.59 -8.98 -14.27
N LEU A 63 -1.55 -9.26 -12.97
CA LEU A 63 -0.57 -10.13 -12.31
C LEU A 63 -1.25 -11.26 -11.55
N PHE A 64 -2.41 -11.00 -10.95
CA PHE A 64 -3.20 -11.99 -10.22
C PHE A 64 -4.27 -12.58 -11.16
N ASP A 65 -3.87 -13.41 -12.13
CA ASP A 65 -4.77 -14.08 -13.09
C ASP A 65 -4.83 -15.60 -12.97
N ASP A 66 -4.22 -16.16 -11.92
CA ASP A 66 -4.27 -17.58 -11.56
C ASP A 66 -4.71 -17.78 -10.08
N ASP A 67 -4.59 -19.02 -9.59
CA ASP A 67 -4.87 -19.42 -8.20
C ASP A 67 -3.62 -19.87 -7.41
N ASP A 68 -2.43 -19.38 -7.82
CA ASP A 68 -1.15 -19.73 -7.21
C ASP A 68 -0.72 -18.75 -6.09
N TRP A 69 0.30 -19.15 -5.32
CA TRP A 69 0.93 -18.29 -4.32
C TRP A 69 1.93 -17.34 -5.00
N HIS A 70 1.84 -16.06 -4.65
CA HIS A 70 2.77 -15.03 -5.14
C HIS A 70 3.40 -14.25 -3.99
N CYS A 71 4.67 -13.91 -4.17
CA CYS A 71 5.39 -13.01 -3.28
C CYS A 71 5.16 -11.56 -3.71
N VAL A 72 4.62 -10.74 -2.81
CA VAL A 72 4.41 -9.31 -3.03
C VAL A 72 5.30 -8.51 -2.08
N GLU A 73 6.16 -7.67 -2.65
CA GLU A 73 6.95 -6.71 -1.88
C GLU A 73 6.54 -5.29 -2.21
N ALA A 74 6.47 -4.41 -1.20
CA ALA A 74 6.15 -3.00 -1.39
C ALA A 74 7.07 -2.10 -0.57
N LEU A 75 7.60 -1.06 -1.20
CA LEU A 75 8.45 -0.05 -0.57
C LEU A 75 7.81 1.33 -0.72
N PHE A 76 7.63 2.00 0.41
CA PHE A 76 7.24 3.41 0.47
C PHE A 76 8.34 4.21 1.17
N ARG A 77 8.79 5.30 0.52
CA ARG A 77 9.75 6.25 1.10
C ARG A 77 9.20 7.65 0.95
N LEU A 78 9.04 8.34 2.08
CA LEU A 78 8.66 9.74 2.10
C LEU A 78 9.61 10.59 1.24
N ASN A 79 9.04 11.60 0.61
CA ASN A 79 9.83 12.66 0.01
C ASN A 79 10.51 13.54 1.07
N SER A 80 11.60 14.18 0.65
CA SER A 80 12.24 15.24 1.39
C SER A 80 11.46 16.55 1.28
N LEU A 81 11.71 17.44 2.24
CA LEU A 81 11.24 18.82 2.24
C LEU A 81 12.45 19.72 2.00
N ASP A 82 12.21 20.90 1.44
CA ASP A 82 13.24 21.93 1.30
C ASP A 82 13.90 22.28 2.64
N PRO A 83 15.13 22.81 2.64
CA PRO A 83 15.86 23.13 3.88
C PRO A 83 15.09 24.07 4.82
N ASP A 84 14.29 24.98 4.25
CA ASP A 84 13.44 25.91 5.00
C ASP A 84 12.09 25.30 5.39
N GLY A 85 11.83 24.04 4.99
CA GLY A 85 10.59 23.33 5.24
C GLY A 85 9.39 23.87 4.46
N GLU A 86 9.60 24.77 3.49
CA GLU A 86 8.53 25.52 2.86
C GLU A 86 7.87 24.83 1.66
N ALA A 87 8.57 23.92 0.99
CA ALA A 87 8.04 23.18 -0.14
C ALA A 87 8.50 21.71 -0.15
N PRO A 88 7.63 20.78 -0.58
CA PRO A 88 8.02 19.38 -0.76
C PRO A 88 8.78 19.18 -2.06
N ARG A 89 9.76 18.28 -2.02
CA ARG A 89 10.44 17.78 -3.23
C ARG A 89 9.72 16.54 -3.75
N ALA A 90 9.71 16.34 -5.06
CA ALA A 90 9.13 15.14 -5.67
C ALA A 90 10.20 14.03 -5.78
N ASP A 91 10.76 13.59 -4.65
CA ASP A 91 11.84 12.59 -4.57
C ASP A 91 11.49 11.37 -3.69
N GLY A 92 10.21 11.24 -3.32
CA GLY A 92 9.66 10.07 -2.66
C GLY A 92 9.64 8.86 -3.60
N ILE A 93 9.70 7.66 -3.02
CA ILE A 93 9.65 6.39 -3.77
C ILE A 93 8.41 5.61 -3.41
N VAL A 94 7.78 5.03 -4.43
CA VAL A 94 6.81 3.95 -4.31
C VAL A 94 7.24 2.86 -5.27
N ARG A 95 7.56 1.68 -4.75
CA ARG A 95 7.94 0.51 -5.54
C ARG A 95 7.18 -0.73 -5.13
N GLY A 96 6.86 -1.56 -6.11
CA GLY A 96 6.18 -2.84 -5.91
C GLY A 96 6.85 -3.92 -6.73
N TRP A 97 7.07 -5.07 -6.11
CA TRP A 97 7.56 -6.28 -6.77
C TRP A 97 6.52 -7.39 -6.66
N PHE A 98 6.44 -8.19 -7.72
CA PHE A 98 5.60 -9.37 -7.82
C PHE A 98 6.51 -10.52 -8.24
N ASP A 99 6.62 -11.55 -7.41
CA ASP A 99 7.57 -12.66 -7.57
C ASP A 99 9.01 -12.20 -7.85
N GLY A 100 9.42 -11.13 -7.14
CA GLY A 100 10.74 -10.52 -7.27
C GLY A 100 10.92 -9.62 -8.50
N GLU A 101 9.94 -9.52 -9.40
CA GLU A 101 9.97 -8.61 -10.56
C GLU A 101 9.40 -7.24 -10.21
N LEU A 102 10.13 -6.17 -10.55
CA LEU A 102 9.70 -4.79 -10.29
C LEU A 102 8.55 -4.39 -11.25
N VAL A 103 7.33 -4.30 -10.74
CA VAL A 103 6.11 -4.04 -11.51
C VAL A 103 5.53 -2.63 -11.30
N VAL A 104 5.94 -1.95 -10.23
CA VAL A 104 5.66 -0.53 -9.98
C VAL A 104 6.97 0.16 -9.60
N ASP A 105 7.39 1.19 -10.33
CA ASP A 105 8.60 1.97 -10.02
C ASP A 105 8.36 3.47 -10.16
N ARG A 106 8.13 4.14 -9.03
CA ARG A 106 7.98 5.59 -8.96
C ARG A 106 9.06 6.18 -8.07
N SER A 107 9.70 7.23 -8.57
CA SER A 107 10.76 7.97 -7.87
C SER A 107 10.51 9.49 -7.86
N ASP A 108 9.31 9.89 -8.28
CA ASP A 108 8.85 11.25 -8.51
C ASP A 108 7.60 11.59 -7.66
N VAL A 109 7.52 11.03 -6.44
CA VAL A 109 6.30 11.06 -5.62
C VAL A 109 6.42 12.08 -4.49
N VAL A 110 5.35 12.84 -4.26
CA VAL A 110 5.15 13.63 -3.04
C VAL A 110 4.16 12.88 -2.15
N LEU A 111 4.65 12.32 -1.04
CA LEU A 111 3.87 11.60 -0.03
C LEU A 111 3.54 12.49 1.18
N ARG A 112 4.32 13.56 1.42
CA ARG A 112 4.16 14.46 2.55
C ARG A 112 4.32 15.92 2.13
N SER A 113 3.35 16.71 2.55
CA SER A 113 3.32 18.17 2.41
C SER A 113 4.25 18.87 3.42
N ALA A 114 4.73 20.04 3.02
CA ALA A 114 5.46 20.98 3.89
C ALA A 114 4.63 21.50 5.08
N ASP A 115 3.30 21.47 4.98
CA ASP A 115 2.40 21.89 6.06
C ASP A 115 2.31 20.84 7.19
N TYR A 116 2.76 19.61 6.92
CA TYR A 116 2.81 18.50 7.88
C TYR A 116 4.22 17.88 7.94
N PRO A 117 5.25 18.64 8.34
CA PRO A 117 6.65 18.24 8.19
C PRO A 117 7.06 17.05 9.07
N GLU A 118 6.32 16.81 10.16
CA GLU A 118 6.54 15.70 11.07
C GLU A 118 5.71 14.46 10.73
N MET A 119 4.92 14.47 9.65
CA MET A 119 4.10 13.33 9.25
C MET A 119 4.98 12.13 8.91
N LYS A 120 4.58 10.95 9.38
CA LYS A 120 5.25 9.66 9.21
C LYS A 120 4.22 8.61 8.81
N PHE A 121 4.68 7.49 8.26
CA PHE A 121 3.84 6.31 8.11
C PHE A 121 3.44 5.80 9.50
N ASN A 122 2.14 5.70 9.75
CA ASN A 122 1.59 5.23 11.02
C ASN A 122 0.52 4.14 10.85
N GLN A 123 0.17 3.79 9.60
CA GLN A 123 -0.78 2.75 9.27
C GLN A 123 -0.45 2.11 7.92
N PHE A 124 -0.42 0.78 7.90
CA PHE A 124 -0.48 -0.03 6.69
C PHE A 124 -1.83 -0.74 6.66
N LEU A 125 -2.47 -0.75 5.48
CA LEU A 125 -3.71 -1.49 5.26
C LEU A 125 -3.50 -2.50 4.12
N LEU A 126 -3.79 -3.76 4.44
CA LEU A 126 -3.98 -4.84 3.47
C LEU A 126 -5.49 -5.03 3.29
N ALA A 127 -6.01 -4.56 2.17
CA ALA A 127 -7.45 -4.52 1.89
C ALA A 127 -7.74 -5.11 0.51
N PRO A 128 -7.74 -6.44 0.36
CA PRO A 128 -8.14 -7.06 -0.91
C PRO A 128 -9.55 -6.58 -1.29
N TYR A 129 -9.67 -6.10 -2.53
CA TYR A 129 -10.93 -5.55 -3.03
C TYR A 129 -11.45 -6.40 -4.19
N PHE A 130 -12.59 -7.03 -3.95
CA PHE A 130 -13.33 -7.74 -4.96
C PHE A 130 -14.31 -6.79 -5.66
N GLY A 131 -13.97 -6.40 -6.89
CA GLY A 131 -14.71 -5.40 -7.64
C GLY A 131 -16.04 -5.87 -8.26
N PRO A 132 -16.75 -4.94 -8.91
CA PRO A 132 -18.00 -5.23 -9.62
C PRO A 132 -17.80 -6.31 -10.71
N GLY A 133 -18.75 -7.24 -10.82
CA GLY A 133 -18.70 -8.33 -11.81
C GLY A 133 -18.11 -9.65 -11.30
N LEU A 134 -17.61 -9.68 -10.07
CA LEU A 134 -17.13 -10.90 -9.41
C LEU A 134 -18.23 -11.65 -8.64
N LEU A 135 -19.35 -10.97 -8.36
CA LEU A 135 -20.57 -11.61 -7.87
C LEU A 135 -21.24 -12.41 -9.00
N PRO A 136 -21.87 -13.57 -8.71
CA PRO A 136 -22.18 -14.10 -7.38
C PRO A 136 -21.21 -15.18 -6.89
N HIS A 137 -19.97 -15.22 -7.38
CA HIS A 137 -19.05 -16.31 -7.05
C HIS A 137 -18.43 -16.11 -5.66
N GLU A 138 -18.25 -17.20 -4.93
CA GLU A 138 -17.45 -17.21 -3.71
C GLU A 138 -15.99 -16.92 -4.06
N GLN A 139 -15.32 -16.13 -3.22
CA GLN A 139 -13.93 -15.73 -3.40
C GLN A 139 -13.20 -15.90 -2.09
N SER A 140 -12.09 -16.63 -2.14
CA SER A 140 -11.18 -16.81 -1.02
C SER A 140 -9.85 -16.16 -1.36
N LEU A 141 -9.21 -15.58 -0.34
CA LEU A 141 -7.84 -15.09 -0.41
C LEU A 141 -7.10 -15.60 0.82
N TRP A 142 -5.91 -16.14 0.60
CA TRP A 142 -4.98 -16.52 1.64
C TRP A 142 -3.80 -15.56 1.63
N ILE A 143 -3.30 -15.22 2.81
CA ILE A 143 -2.18 -14.33 3.03
C ILE A 143 -1.33 -14.98 4.10
N ASP A 144 -0.05 -15.16 3.82
CA ASP A 144 0.93 -15.68 4.78
C ASP A 144 2.22 -14.85 4.73
N ASP A 145 3.10 -15.06 5.70
CA ASP A 145 4.45 -14.47 5.77
C ASP A 145 4.50 -12.93 5.71
N LEU A 146 3.50 -12.25 6.29
CA LEU A 146 3.46 -10.79 6.34
C LEU A 146 4.58 -10.21 7.22
N VAL A 147 5.51 -9.51 6.58
CA VAL A 147 6.57 -8.74 7.25
C VAL A 147 6.42 -7.25 6.97
N VAL A 148 6.58 -6.44 8.03
CA VAL A 148 6.62 -4.98 7.95
C VAL A 148 7.92 -4.49 8.59
N ALA A 149 8.73 -3.78 7.82
CA ALA A 149 10.04 -3.29 8.24
C ALA A 149 10.29 -1.84 7.83
N THR A 150 11.21 -1.17 8.51
CA THR A 150 11.66 0.20 8.18
C THR A 150 12.92 0.23 7.31
N GLY A 151 13.39 -0.95 6.88
CA GLY A 151 14.53 -1.16 6.01
C GLY A 151 14.34 -2.44 5.20
N ASN A 152 15.33 -2.82 4.40
CA ASN A 152 15.26 -4.08 3.64
C ASN A 152 15.13 -5.27 4.61
N PRO A 153 14.04 -6.05 4.53
CA PRO A 153 13.82 -7.15 5.46
C PRO A 153 14.77 -8.34 5.25
N GLY A 154 15.55 -8.35 4.16
CA GLY A 154 16.54 -9.38 3.84
C GLY A 154 16.01 -10.45 2.87
N PRO A 155 16.90 -11.29 2.31
CA PRO A 155 16.56 -12.24 1.24
C PRO A 155 15.74 -13.45 1.70
N GLU A 156 15.57 -13.65 3.01
CA GLU A 156 14.90 -14.82 3.60
C GLU A 156 13.38 -14.85 3.29
N LEU A 157 12.82 -13.73 2.83
CA LEU A 157 11.40 -13.59 2.45
C LEU A 157 11.17 -13.51 0.94
N ALA A 158 12.23 -13.48 0.13
CA ALA A 158 12.15 -13.26 -1.31
C ALA A 158 11.88 -14.55 -2.11
N SER A 159 11.52 -15.66 -1.45
CA SER A 159 11.20 -16.91 -2.13
C SER A 159 10.10 -17.67 -1.40
N PRO A 160 8.97 -17.98 -2.07
CA PRO A 160 7.95 -18.86 -1.52
C PRO A 160 8.47 -20.29 -1.25
N ASP A 161 9.65 -20.63 -1.79
CA ASP A 161 10.33 -21.91 -1.59
C ASP A 161 11.30 -21.95 -0.38
N ALA A 162 11.48 -20.84 0.35
CA ALA A 162 12.54 -20.74 1.36
C ALA A 162 12.27 -21.58 2.62
N GLU A 163 11.03 -21.99 2.89
CA GLU A 163 10.68 -22.78 4.10
C GLU A 163 10.04 -24.15 3.85
N THR A 164 9.99 -24.65 2.61
CA THR A 164 9.30 -25.92 2.28
C THR A 164 10.19 -26.91 1.51
N ALA A 165 11.38 -27.18 2.05
CA ALA A 165 12.08 -28.45 1.77
C ALA A 165 11.65 -29.60 2.71
N GLY A 166 10.69 -29.36 3.62
CA GLY A 166 10.12 -30.38 4.48
C GLY A 166 8.64 -30.11 4.74
N GLU A 167 7.79 -31.04 4.28
CA GLU A 167 6.36 -31.12 4.58
C GLU A 167 5.41 -30.30 3.68
N ALA A 168 5.23 -30.80 2.45
CA ALA A 168 4.09 -30.48 1.62
C ALA A 168 2.77 -30.84 2.34
N ASN A 169 2.07 -29.85 2.87
CA ASN A 169 0.66 -29.98 3.22
C ASN A 169 -0.17 -29.58 2.00
N SER A 170 -0.79 -30.57 1.35
CA SER A 170 -1.74 -30.35 0.27
C SER A 170 -2.92 -29.48 0.75
N PRO A 171 -3.47 -28.57 -0.08
CA PRO A 171 -4.70 -27.88 0.28
C PRO A 171 -5.82 -28.91 0.47
N GLY A 172 -6.39 -28.94 1.67
CA GLY A 172 -7.53 -29.78 2.00
C GLY A 172 -8.70 -29.46 1.06
N THR A 173 -9.27 -30.51 0.47
CA THR A 173 -10.44 -30.41 -0.41
C THR A 173 -11.59 -29.68 0.31
N PRO A 174 -12.19 -28.64 -0.28
CA PRO A 174 -13.33 -27.96 0.34
C PRO A 174 -14.52 -28.94 0.46
N PRO A 175 -15.32 -28.85 1.52
CA PRO A 175 -16.49 -29.71 1.68
C PRO A 175 -17.51 -29.42 0.57
N PRO A 176 -18.23 -30.46 0.07
CA PRO A 176 -19.25 -30.25 -0.95
C PRO A 176 -20.37 -29.37 -0.39
N GLY A 177 -20.65 -28.26 -1.10
CA GLY A 177 -21.70 -27.31 -0.76
C GLY A 177 -23.09 -27.98 -0.71
N SER A 178 -23.86 -27.60 0.30
CA SER A 178 -25.26 -28.00 0.54
C SER A 178 -26.25 -27.05 -0.11
#